data_AF-S9V125-F1
#
_entry.id   AF-S9V125-F1
#
_cell.length_a   1.000
_cell.length_b   1.000
_cell.length_c   1.000
_cell.angle_alpha   90.00
_cell.angle_beta   90.00
_cell.angle_gamma   90.00
#
_symmetry.space_group_name_H-M   'P 1'
#
loop_
_entity.id
_entity.type
_entity.pdbx_description
1 polymer ?
#
loop_
_entity_poly.entity_id
_entity_poly.type
_entity_poly.pdbx_seq_one_letter_code
_entity_poly.pdbx_strand_id
1 'polypeptide(L)'
;MDGDKPRVLENAEGFRTTPSVVAFKGNEKLVGLAAKRQAITNPASTFFAVKRLIGRRFEDEHIQKDVKNVPYKIVRANNGDAWVQDGNGKQYSPSQVGAFVLEKMKETAENFLGRKVTNAVVTCPAYFNDAQRQATKDAGTIAGLNVIRVVNEPTAAALAFGMDKTKDTLIAVYDLGGGTFDISILEIAAGVFEVKATNGDTHLAARTSTSRCRTTFCRSSRRRAGST
;
A
#
# COMPACT_ATOMS: atom_id res chain seq x y z
N MET A 1 21.22 6.56 23.41
CA MET A 1 20.90 5.41 22.53
C MET A 1 19.44 5.07 22.75
N ASP A 2 18.58 5.38 21.77
CA ASP A 2 17.12 5.14 21.79
C ASP A 2 16.78 3.64 21.60
N GLY A 3 17.50 2.73 22.27
CA GLY A 3 17.58 1.31 21.91
C GLY A 3 16.34 0.46 22.20
N ASP A 4 15.50 0.85 23.15
CA ASP A 4 14.46 -0.03 23.70
C ASP A 4 13.04 0.32 23.25
N LYS A 5 12.83 1.45 22.55
CA LYS A 5 11.48 1.89 22.15
C LYS A 5 11.38 2.13 20.65
N PRO A 6 10.42 1.49 19.95
CA PRO A 6 10.17 1.76 18.54
C PRO A 6 9.74 3.22 18.36
N ARG A 7 10.27 3.86 17.32
CA ARG A 7 9.98 5.26 16.98
C ARG A 7 9.49 5.36 15.54
N VAL A 8 8.38 6.08 15.34
CA VAL A 8 7.92 6.48 14.00
C VAL A 8 8.68 7.73 13.59
N LEU A 9 9.25 7.71 12.38
CA LEU A 9 10.04 8.79 11.81
C LEU A 9 9.17 9.73 10.98
N GLU A 10 9.49 11.01 11.01
CA GLU A 10 8.87 12.01 10.13
C GLU A 10 9.60 12.03 8.79
N ASN A 11 8.84 12.15 7.70
CA ASN A 11 9.40 12.38 6.37
C ASN A 11 9.92 13.81 6.22
N ALA A 12 10.56 14.10 5.09
CA ALA A 12 11.09 15.44 4.77
C ALA A 12 10.02 16.54 4.78
N GLU A 13 8.75 16.17 4.62
CA GLU A 13 7.61 17.07 4.65
C GLU A 13 7.01 17.26 6.06
N GLY A 14 7.60 16.66 7.10
CA GLY A 14 7.17 16.79 8.50
C GLY A 14 6.02 15.88 8.92
N PHE A 15 5.66 14.88 8.09
CA PHE A 15 4.56 13.96 8.38
C PHE A 15 5.07 12.59 8.80
N ARG A 16 4.37 11.95 9.74
CA ARG A 16 4.65 10.58 10.21
C ARG A 16 4.14 9.48 9.26
N THR A 17 3.45 9.86 8.18
CA THR A 17 3.03 8.97 7.12
C THR A 17 3.25 9.63 5.76
N THR A 18 3.53 8.81 4.74
CA THR A 18 3.72 9.29 3.37
C THR A 18 2.67 8.66 2.47
N PRO A 19 1.91 9.45 1.68
CA PRO A 19 0.96 8.89 0.73
C PRO A 19 1.63 7.93 -0.25
N SER A 20 1.07 6.73 -0.45
CA SER A 20 1.53 5.79 -1.47
C SER A 20 1.07 6.22 -2.86
N VAL A 21 1.62 7.35 -3.32
CA VAL A 21 1.33 7.99 -4.61
C VAL A 21 2.66 8.28 -5.29
N VAL A 22 2.78 7.91 -6.55
CA VAL A 22 3.93 8.16 -7.41
C VAL A 22 3.45 8.88 -8.65
N ALA A 23 4.16 9.91 -9.09
CA ALA A 23 3.85 10.59 -10.33
C ALA A 23 5.11 10.81 -11.18
N PHE A 24 4.93 10.78 -12.50
CA PHE A 24 5.97 11.12 -13.46
C PHE A 24 5.62 12.43 -14.18
N LYS A 25 6.56 13.37 -14.18
CA LYS A 25 6.46 14.65 -14.88
C LYS A 25 7.68 14.81 -15.78
N GLY A 26 7.54 14.39 -17.05
CA GLY A 26 8.70 14.24 -17.94
C GLY A 26 9.66 13.18 -17.37
N ASN A 27 10.90 13.58 -17.10
CA ASN A 27 11.93 12.72 -16.49
C ASN A 27 11.94 12.78 -14.95
N GLU A 28 11.14 13.65 -14.35
CA GLU A 28 11.07 13.82 -12.90
C GLU A 28 10.11 12.79 -12.27
N LYS A 29 10.57 12.10 -11.24
CA LYS A 29 9.79 11.18 -10.40
C LYS A 29 9.42 11.88 -9.10
N LEU A 30 8.12 12.04 -8.85
CA LEU A 30 7.57 12.56 -7.61
C LEU A 30 6.98 11.41 -6.78
N VAL A 31 7.17 11.44 -5.47
CA VAL A 31 6.62 10.43 -4.54
C VAL A 31 5.98 11.15 -3.34
N GLY A 32 4.93 10.57 -2.78
CA GLY A 32 4.32 11.07 -1.54
C GLY A 32 3.41 12.27 -1.76
N LEU A 33 3.55 13.26 -0.88
CA LEU A 33 2.70 14.45 -0.89
C LEU A 33 2.86 15.27 -2.18
N ALA A 34 4.08 15.36 -2.72
CA ALA A 34 4.35 16.05 -3.98
C ALA A 34 3.58 15.43 -5.15
N ALA A 35 3.62 14.10 -5.28
CA ALA A 35 2.84 13.39 -6.30
C ALA A 35 1.33 13.56 -6.10
N LYS A 36 0.85 13.50 -4.85
CA LYS A 36 -0.57 13.67 -4.52
C LYS A 36 -1.10 15.06 -4.89
N ARG A 37 -0.33 16.13 -4.67
CA ARG A 37 -0.74 17.52 -4.94
C ARG A 37 -1.04 17.78 -6.41
N GLN A 38 -0.31 17.15 -7.33
CA GLN A 38 -0.48 17.34 -8.77
C GLN A 38 -1.39 16.31 -9.44
N ALA A 39 -2.05 15.43 -8.67
CA ALA A 39 -2.89 14.36 -9.21
C ALA A 39 -4.07 14.87 -10.06
N ILE A 40 -4.56 16.08 -9.80
CA ILE A 40 -5.68 16.69 -10.55
C ILE A 40 -5.22 17.16 -11.93
N THR A 41 -4.01 17.72 -12.04
CA THR A 41 -3.49 18.30 -13.27
C THR A 41 -2.69 17.30 -14.12
N ASN A 42 -2.26 16.19 -13.53
CA ASN A 42 -1.54 15.11 -14.22
C ASN A 42 -2.13 13.71 -13.88
N PRO A 43 -3.42 13.48 -14.16
CA PRO A 43 -4.11 12.27 -13.70
C PRO A 43 -3.62 10.98 -14.38
N ALA A 44 -3.17 11.05 -15.63
CA ALA A 44 -2.72 9.90 -16.41
C ALA A 44 -1.36 9.33 -15.97
N SER A 45 -0.49 10.17 -15.40
CA SER A 45 0.85 9.78 -14.95
C SER A 45 0.99 9.80 -13.43
N THR A 46 -0.14 9.80 -12.69
CA THR A 46 -0.17 9.76 -11.23
C THR A 46 -0.76 8.46 -10.73
N PHE A 47 0.09 7.57 -10.24
CA PHE A 47 -0.26 6.24 -9.79
C PHE A 47 -0.53 6.22 -8.29
N PHE A 48 -1.67 5.66 -7.90
CA PHE A 48 -2.08 5.47 -6.52
C PHE A 48 -2.83 4.15 -6.38
N ALA A 49 -2.89 3.60 -5.17
CA ALA A 49 -3.53 2.31 -4.88
C ALA A 49 -2.97 1.12 -5.70
N VAL A 50 -1.72 1.23 -6.18
CA VAL A 50 -1.06 0.20 -6.98
C VAL A 50 -0.83 -1.10 -6.21
N LYS A 51 -0.84 -1.07 -4.86
CA LYS A 51 -0.85 -2.27 -4.01
C LYS A 51 -2.01 -3.23 -4.33
N ARG A 52 -3.11 -2.76 -4.94
CA ARG A 52 -4.21 -3.63 -5.39
C ARG A 52 -3.87 -4.45 -6.63
N LEU A 53 -2.90 -3.99 -7.42
CA LEU A 53 -2.45 -4.62 -8.68
C LEU A 53 -1.28 -5.59 -8.47
N ILE A 54 -0.57 -5.48 -7.33
CA ILE A 54 0.64 -6.26 -7.07
C ILE A 54 0.35 -7.76 -7.05
N GLY A 55 1.14 -8.53 -7.79
CA GLY A 55 1.00 -9.99 -7.90
C GLY A 55 -0.29 -10.47 -8.56
N ARG A 56 -0.92 -9.65 -9.42
CA ARG A 56 -2.22 -9.96 -10.05
C ARG A 56 -2.16 -10.00 -11.57
N ARG A 57 -3.06 -10.78 -12.17
CA ARG A 57 -3.18 -10.89 -13.63
C ARG A 57 -4.06 -9.78 -14.18
N PHE A 58 -3.77 -9.33 -15.39
CA PHE A 58 -4.56 -8.28 -16.03
C PHE A 58 -6.03 -8.71 -16.19
N GLU A 59 -6.27 -9.97 -16.50
CA GLU A 59 -7.60 -10.54 -16.77
C GLU A 59 -8.47 -10.75 -15.52
N ASP A 60 -7.89 -10.62 -14.32
CA ASP A 60 -8.62 -10.80 -13.08
C ASP A 60 -9.84 -9.85 -12.99
N GLU A 61 -11.01 -10.37 -12.59
CA GLU A 61 -12.27 -9.61 -12.62
C GLU A 61 -12.18 -8.28 -11.84
N HIS A 62 -11.49 -8.28 -10.71
CA HIS A 62 -11.30 -7.09 -9.88
C HIS A 62 -10.33 -6.08 -10.52
N ILE A 63 -9.35 -6.53 -11.31
CA ILE A 63 -8.47 -5.65 -12.10
C ILE A 63 -9.28 -5.00 -13.21
N GLN A 64 -10.13 -5.76 -13.91
CA GLN A 64 -11.02 -5.24 -14.93
C GLN A 64 -12.00 -4.18 -14.38
N LYS A 65 -12.41 -4.31 -13.12
CA LYS A 65 -13.16 -3.25 -12.42
C LYS A 65 -12.28 -2.02 -12.15
N ASP A 66 -11.05 -2.21 -11.68
CA ASP A 66 -10.13 -1.11 -11.39
C ASP A 66 -9.74 -0.32 -12.66
N VAL A 67 -9.54 -0.99 -13.81
CA VAL A 67 -9.29 -0.36 -15.13
C VAL A 67 -10.31 0.73 -15.46
N LYS A 68 -11.58 0.55 -15.07
CA LYS A 68 -12.68 1.49 -15.36
C LYS A 68 -12.78 2.63 -14.33
N ASN A 69 -12.05 2.54 -13.22
CA ASN A 69 -12.27 3.38 -12.04
C ASN A 69 -11.07 4.26 -11.66
N VAL A 70 -9.91 4.04 -12.30
CA VAL A 70 -8.71 4.85 -12.10
C VAL A 70 -8.44 5.76 -13.31
N PRO A 71 -7.79 6.91 -13.13
CA PRO A 71 -7.53 7.85 -14.22
C PRO A 71 -6.31 7.49 -15.08
N TYR A 72 -5.41 6.65 -14.58
CA TYR A 72 -4.23 6.17 -15.30
C TYR A 72 -4.54 4.86 -16.03
N LYS A 73 -3.67 4.46 -16.96
CA LYS A 73 -3.86 3.20 -17.69
C LYS A 73 -3.31 2.01 -16.90
N ILE A 74 -4.15 1.00 -16.72
CA ILE A 74 -3.72 -0.35 -16.34
C ILE A 74 -3.62 -1.17 -17.62
N VAL A 75 -2.50 -1.84 -17.84
CA VAL A 75 -2.18 -2.55 -19.08
C VAL A 75 -1.74 -3.98 -18.80
N ARG A 76 -1.90 -4.85 -19.80
CA ARG A 76 -1.40 -6.22 -19.78
C ARG A 76 0.08 -6.23 -20.13
N ALA A 77 0.93 -6.70 -19.21
CA ALA A 77 2.33 -6.95 -19.51
C ALA A 77 2.51 -8.22 -20.35
N ASN A 78 3.72 -8.40 -20.93
CA ASN A 78 4.03 -9.56 -21.77
C ASN A 78 3.83 -10.89 -21.05
N ASN A 79 4.04 -10.92 -19.73
CA ASN A 79 3.85 -12.11 -18.90
C ASN A 79 2.39 -12.33 -18.45
N GLY A 80 1.46 -11.42 -18.80
CA GLY A 80 0.05 -11.45 -18.39
C GLY A 80 -0.29 -10.64 -17.13
N ASP A 81 0.69 -10.06 -16.46
CA ASP A 81 0.45 -9.29 -15.22
C ASP A 81 -0.18 -7.93 -15.48
N ALA A 82 -0.88 -7.41 -14.47
CA ALA A 82 -1.42 -6.07 -14.47
C ALA A 82 -0.32 -5.03 -14.17
N TRP A 83 0.05 -4.22 -15.16
CA TRP A 83 1.02 -3.12 -15.04
C TRP A 83 0.32 -1.77 -15.17
N VAL A 84 1.03 -0.68 -14.83
CA VAL A 84 0.55 0.69 -15.06
C VAL A 84 1.34 1.37 -16.17
N GLN A 85 0.71 2.27 -16.91
CA GLN A 85 1.34 3.01 -18.00
C GLN A 85 1.13 4.52 -17.80
N ASP A 86 2.20 5.30 -17.93
CA ASP A 86 2.14 6.76 -17.83
C ASP A 86 1.61 7.42 -19.12
N GLY A 87 1.38 8.73 -19.07
CA GLY A 87 0.89 9.50 -20.22
C GLY A 87 1.84 9.51 -21.43
N ASN A 88 3.11 9.15 -21.26
CA ASN A 88 4.10 9.06 -22.33
C ASN A 88 4.22 7.63 -22.89
N GLY A 89 3.43 6.70 -22.38
CA GLY A 89 3.38 5.32 -22.84
C GLY A 89 4.38 4.39 -22.16
N LYS A 90 5.17 4.87 -21.19
CA LYS A 90 6.12 4.02 -20.45
C LYS A 90 5.38 3.20 -19.40
N GLN A 91 5.72 1.92 -19.31
CA GLN A 91 5.07 0.96 -18.42
C GLN A 91 5.92 0.68 -17.18
N TYR A 92 5.24 0.43 -16.06
CA TYR A 92 5.84 0.10 -14.78
C TYR A 92 5.09 -1.06 -14.14
N SER A 93 5.82 -2.03 -13.64
CA SER A 93 5.25 -3.08 -12.79
C SER A 93 4.77 -2.50 -11.45
N PRO A 94 3.78 -3.12 -10.80
CA PRO A 94 3.38 -2.73 -9.45
C PRO A 94 4.53 -2.75 -8.43
N SER A 95 5.47 -3.69 -8.58
CA SER A 95 6.66 -3.78 -7.73
C SER A 95 7.60 -2.60 -7.93
N GLN A 96 7.80 -2.10 -9.16
CA GLN A 96 8.57 -0.87 -9.40
C GLN A 96 7.91 0.35 -8.76
N VAL A 97 6.59 0.50 -8.89
CA VAL A 97 5.88 1.60 -8.24
C VAL A 97 5.97 1.51 -6.72
N GLY A 98 5.83 0.30 -6.16
CA GLY A 98 6.05 0.04 -4.73
C GLY A 98 7.48 0.37 -4.29
N ALA A 99 8.48 0.04 -5.11
CA ALA A 99 9.88 0.33 -4.84
C ALA A 99 10.12 1.82 -4.70
N PHE A 100 9.53 2.66 -5.55
CA PHE A 100 9.68 4.12 -5.44
C PHE A 100 9.12 4.67 -4.11
N VAL A 101 8.07 4.06 -3.57
CA VAL A 101 7.57 4.41 -2.24
C VAL A 101 8.54 3.95 -1.16
N LEU A 102 9.07 2.73 -1.27
CA LEU A 102 10.05 2.17 -0.32
C LEU A 102 11.39 2.95 -0.33
N GLU A 103 11.83 3.42 -1.50
CA GLU A 103 12.99 4.32 -1.64
C GLU A 103 12.80 5.58 -0.81
N LYS A 104 11.64 6.25 -0.91
CA LYS A 104 11.33 7.43 -0.09
C LYS A 104 11.33 7.11 1.42
N MET A 105 10.90 5.91 1.81
CA MET A 105 10.93 5.49 3.22
C MET A 105 12.35 5.20 3.70
N LYS A 106 13.16 4.59 2.84
CA LYS A 106 14.59 4.40 3.07
C LYS A 106 15.29 5.74 3.23
N GLU A 107 15.11 6.69 2.31
CA GLU A 107 15.65 8.05 2.40
C GLU A 107 15.25 8.73 3.71
N THR A 108 13.99 8.57 4.13
CA THR A 108 13.50 9.12 5.41
C THR A 108 14.29 8.56 6.59
N ALA A 109 14.52 7.24 6.62
CA ALA A 109 15.30 6.60 7.66
C ALA A 109 16.78 6.99 7.60
N GLU A 110 17.37 7.06 6.41
CA GLU A 110 18.77 7.44 6.21
C GLU A 110 19.04 8.89 6.64
N ASN A 111 18.15 9.82 6.30
CA ASN A 111 18.25 11.22 6.73
C ASN A 111 18.19 11.36 8.25
N PHE A 112 17.33 10.58 8.91
CA PHE A 112 17.23 10.59 10.37
C PHE A 112 18.45 9.96 11.05
N LEU A 113 18.96 8.84 10.51
CA LEU A 113 20.05 8.07 11.11
C LEU A 113 21.45 8.58 10.74
N GLY A 114 21.57 9.42 9.70
CA GLY A 114 22.86 9.90 9.20
C GLY A 114 23.73 8.81 8.55
N ARG A 115 23.15 7.67 8.16
CA ARG A 115 23.86 6.54 7.55
C ARG A 115 22.96 5.76 6.59
N LYS A 116 23.58 4.97 5.71
CA LYS A 116 22.86 4.08 4.78
C LYS A 116 22.03 3.02 5.50
N VAL A 117 20.83 2.75 4.98
CA VAL A 117 19.92 1.71 5.46
C VAL A 117 19.79 0.67 4.36
N THR A 118 20.26 -0.54 4.65
CA THR A 118 20.31 -1.64 3.67
C THR A 118 19.34 -2.77 3.99
N ASN A 119 18.82 -2.85 5.21
CA ASN A 119 17.95 -3.93 5.65
C ASN A 119 16.58 -3.39 6.04
N ALA A 120 15.52 -4.12 5.71
CA ALA A 120 14.16 -3.75 6.09
C ALA A 120 13.29 -4.97 6.40
N VAL A 121 12.28 -4.73 7.24
CA VAL A 121 11.09 -5.59 7.35
C VAL A 121 9.94 -4.82 6.70
N VAL A 122 9.22 -5.47 5.80
CA VAL A 122 8.12 -4.85 5.04
C VAL A 122 6.82 -5.56 5.42
N THR A 123 5.74 -4.81 5.57
CA THR A 123 4.43 -5.38 5.91
C THR A 123 3.63 -5.76 4.67
N CYS A 124 2.77 -6.76 4.78
CA CYS A 124 1.75 -7.07 3.78
C CYS A 124 0.43 -7.50 4.45
N PRO A 125 -0.71 -7.42 3.75
CA PRO A 125 -1.97 -7.96 4.24
C PRO A 125 -1.84 -9.43 4.60
N ALA A 126 -2.56 -9.89 5.62
CA ALA A 126 -2.47 -11.29 6.07
C ALA A 126 -2.90 -12.25 4.95
N TYR A 127 -3.94 -11.86 4.21
CA TYR A 127 -4.53 -12.65 3.13
C TYR A 127 -3.79 -12.55 1.78
N PHE A 128 -2.60 -11.96 1.74
CA PHE A 128 -1.77 -11.99 0.53
C PHE A 128 -1.27 -13.41 0.23
N ASN A 129 -1.42 -13.82 -1.02
CA ASN A 129 -0.88 -15.08 -1.53
C ASN A 129 0.63 -14.99 -1.82
N ASP A 130 1.25 -16.12 -2.18
CA ASP A 130 2.69 -16.21 -2.41
C ASP A 130 3.19 -15.26 -3.51
N ALA A 131 2.43 -15.11 -4.61
CA ALA A 131 2.80 -14.21 -5.70
C ALA A 131 2.83 -12.74 -5.24
N GLN A 132 1.85 -12.33 -4.42
CA GLN A 132 1.77 -10.97 -3.89
C GLN A 132 2.86 -10.69 -2.85
N ARG A 133 3.18 -11.67 -2.00
CA ARG A 133 4.28 -11.59 -1.04
C ARG A 133 5.62 -11.48 -1.74
N GLN A 134 5.84 -12.31 -2.77
CA GLN A 134 7.06 -12.27 -3.58
C GLN A 134 7.20 -10.91 -4.28
N ALA A 135 6.15 -10.43 -4.95
CA ALA A 135 6.16 -9.14 -5.62
C ALA A 135 6.41 -7.96 -4.66
N THR A 136 5.98 -8.06 -3.39
CA THR A 136 6.29 -7.09 -2.33
C THR A 136 7.76 -7.15 -1.90
N LYS A 137 8.32 -8.36 -1.79
CA LYS A 137 9.76 -8.57 -1.53
C LYS A 137 10.62 -8.03 -2.67
N ASP A 138 10.19 -8.23 -3.91
CA ASP A 138 10.85 -7.71 -5.11
C ASP A 138 10.86 -6.18 -5.12
N ALA A 139 9.76 -5.54 -4.71
CA ALA A 139 9.70 -4.08 -4.56
C ALA A 139 10.78 -3.56 -3.59
N GLY A 140 10.99 -4.25 -2.46
CA GLY A 140 12.07 -3.90 -1.53
C GLY A 140 13.46 -4.10 -2.15
N THR A 141 13.66 -5.18 -2.90
CA THR A 141 14.92 -5.44 -3.60
C THR A 141 15.23 -4.36 -4.64
N ILE A 142 14.24 -3.95 -5.44
CA ILE A 142 14.35 -2.86 -6.43
C ILE A 142 14.70 -1.54 -5.73
N ALA A 143 14.17 -1.29 -4.54
CA ALA A 143 14.49 -0.10 -3.72
C ALA A 143 15.90 -0.15 -3.07
N GLY A 144 16.68 -1.20 -3.34
CA GLY A 144 17.99 -1.41 -2.74
C GLY A 144 17.91 -1.72 -1.24
N LEU A 145 16.88 -2.45 -0.81
CA LEU A 145 16.71 -2.99 0.53
C LEU A 145 16.79 -4.52 0.49
N ASN A 146 17.59 -5.10 1.38
CA ASN A 146 17.52 -6.50 1.75
C ASN A 146 16.30 -6.71 2.66
N VAL A 147 15.23 -7.30 2.10
CA VAL A 147 14.00 -7.59 2.84
C VAL A 147 14.21 -8.84 3.69
N ILE A 148 14.54 -8.64 4.96
CA ILE A 148 14.81 -9.72 5.93
C ILE A 148 13.55 -10.56 6.12
N ARG A 149 12.40 -9.91 6.22
CA ARG A 149 11.12 -10.56 6.45
C ARG A 149 9.98 -9.73 5.87
N VAL A 150 8.99 -10.43 5.32
CA VAL A 150 7.68 -9.86 5.04
C VAL A 150 6.76 -10.29 6.19
N VAL A 151 6.22 -9.33 6.93
CA VAL A 151 5.38 -9.59 8.12
C VAL A 151 3.93 -9.23 7.82
N ASN A 152 2.99 -10.01 8.36
CA ASN A 152 1.57 -9.71 8.22
C ASN A 152 1.22 -8.44 9.00
N GLU A 153 0.46 -7.54 8.39
CA GLU A 153 -0.04 -6.30 8.99
C GLU A 153 -0.70 -6.51 10.36
N PRO A 154 -1.65 -7.44 10.54
CA PRO A 154 -2.25 -7.66 11.85
C PRO A 154 -1.27 -8.23 12.89
N THR A 155 -0.27 -9.00 12.47
CA THR A 155 0.79 -9.48 13.36
C THR A 155 1.70 -8.34 13.80
N ALA A 156 2.06 -7.43 12.89
CA ALA A 156 2.84 -6.24 13.24
C ALA A 156 2.07 -5.32 14.22
N ALA A 157 0.77 -5.15 14.02
CA ALA A 157 -0.09 -4.41 14.95
C ALA A 157 -0.19 -5.10 16.32
N ALA A 158 -0.33 -6.43 16.35
CA ALA A 158 -0.33 -7.20 17.59
C ALA A 158 1.00 -7.08 18.35
N LEU A 159 2.14 -7.14 17.65
CA LEU A 159 3.47 -6.93 18.25
C LEU A 159 3.57 -5.53 18.89
N ALA A 160 3.10 -4.50 18.20
CA ALA A 160 3.08 -3.15 18.73
C ALA A 160 2.18 -3.00 19.96
N PHE A 161 1.04 -3.70 20.00
CA PHE A 161 0.12 -3.70 21.16
C PHE A 161 0.66 -4.51 22.34
N GLY A 162 1.27 -5.66 22.07
CA GLY A 162 1.69 -6.65 23.07
C GLY A 162 3.06 -6.40 23.69
N MET A 163 3.88 -5.49 23.14
CA MET A 163 5.25 -5.23 23.58
C MET A 163 5.36 -4.89 25.09
N ASP A 164 4.35 -4.21 25.65
CA ASP A 164 4.31 -3.81 27.07
C ASP A 164 3.34 -4.68 27.91
N LYS A 165 2.81 -5.78 27.35
CA LYS A 165 1.80 -6.62 28.02
C LYS A 165 2.44 -7.89 28.59
N THR A 166 2.20 -8.13 29.87
CA THR A 166 2.73 -9.29 30.59
C THR A 166 1.70 -10.39 30.88
N LYS A 167 0.43 -10.13 30.60
CA LYS A 167 -0.66 -11.07 30.83
C LYS A 167 -1.07 -11.77 29.55
N ASP A 168 -1.36 -13.07 29.68
CA ASP A 168 -1.95 -13.85 28.60
C ASP A 168 -3.27 -13.21 28.17
N THR A 169 -3.36 -12.86 26.88
CA THR A 169 -4.49 -12.09 26.35
C THR A 169 -4.85 -12.57 24.97
N LEU A 170 -6.14 -12.83 24.76
CA LEU A 170 -6.73 -13.04 23.45
C LEU A 170 -7.17 -11.69 22.86
N ILE A 171 -6.67 -11.36 21.66
CA ILE A 171 -6.98 -10.11 20.97
C ILE A 171 -7.57 -10.36 19.59
N ALA A 172 -8.43 -9.43 19.14
CA ALA A 172 -8.88 -9.33 17.78
C ALA A 172 -8.27 -8.08 17.14
N VAL A 173 -7.53 -8.25 16.05
CA VAL A 173 -6.99 -7.14 15.25
C VAL A 173 -7.87 -6.95 14.04
N TYR A 174 -8.64 -5.86 14.05
CA TYR A 174 -9.47 -5.42 12.93
C TYR A 174 -8.73 -4.32 12.17
N ASP A 175 -8.23 -4.64 10.97
CA ASP A 175 -7.51 -3.71 10.10
C ASP A 175 -8.34 -3.42 8.84
N LEU A 176 -8.90 -2.22 8.77
CA LEU A 176 -9.63 -1.72 7.60
C LEU A 176 -8.86 -0.56 6.97
N GLY A 177 -8.00 -0.90 6.03
CA GLY A 177 -7.16 0.06 5.32
C GLY A 177 -7.82 0.76 4.14
N GLY A 178 -6.99 1.44 3.35
CA GLY A 178 -7.42 2.13 2.13
C GLY A 178 -7.64 1.21 0.91
N GLY A 179 -7.14 -0.04 0.97
CA GLY A 179 -7.24 -1.00 -0.14
C GLY A 179 -7.59 -2.43 0.25
N THR A 180 -7.42 -2.80 1.52
CA THR A 180 -7.60 -4.16 2.06
C THR A 180 -8.31 -4.13 3.41
N PHE A 181 -8.92 -5.26 3.76
CA PHE A 181 -9.51 -5.54 5.06
C PHE A 181 -8.95 -6.86 5.58
N ASP A 182 -8.44 -6.88 6.81
CA ASP A 182 -8.01 -8.08 7.50
C ASP A 182 -8.62 -8.11 8.92
N ILE A 183 -9.03 -9.30 9.38
CA ILE A 183 -9.40 -9.58 10.77
C ILE A 183 -8.60 -10.80 11.23
N SER A 184 -7.88 -10.65 12.34
CA SER A 184 -7.12 -11.76 12.92
C SER A 184 -7.38 -11.89 14.41
N ILE A 185 -7.53 -13.13 14.88
CA ILE A 185 -7.59 -13.47 16.30
C ILE A 185 -6.21 -13.97 16.70
N LEU A 186 -5.58 -13.32 17.66
CA LEU A 186 -4.25 -13.66 18.15
C LEU A 186 -4.28 -13.90 19.65
N GLU A 187 -3.55 -14.91 20.09
CA GLU A 187 -3.23 -15.13 21.50
C GLU A 187 -1.81 -14.62 21.76
N ILE A 188 -1.68 -13.80 22.80
CA ILE A 188 -0.38 -13.34 23.32
C ILE A 188 -0.18 -14.07 24.63
N ALA A 189 0.82 -14.95 24.72
CA ALA A 189 1.14 -15.68 25.95
C ALA A 189 2.65 -15.70 26.17
N ALA A 190 3.11 -15.26 27.34
CA ALA A 190 4.54 -15.20 27.69
C ALA A 190 5.46 -14.60 26.60
N GLY A 191 5.00 -13.57 25.88
CA GLY A 191 5.76 -12.93 24.79
C GLY A 191 5.74 -13.68 23.44
N VAL A 192 5.04 -14.81 23.37
CA VAL A 192 4.75 -15.54 22.12
C VAL A 192 3.44 -15.03 21.54
N PHE A 193 3.45 -14.76 20.23
CA PHE A 193 2.29 -14.30 19.47
C PHE A 193 1.84 -15.42 18.54
N GLU A 194 0.66 -15.98 18.79
CA GLU A 194 0.09 -17.06 17.98
C GLU A 194 -1.17 -16.58 17.26
N VAL A 195 -1.20 -16.75 15.94
CA VAL A 195 -2.39 -16.46 15.14
C VAL A 195 -3.32 -17.67 15.20
N LYS A 196 -4.48 -17.50 15.84
CA LYS A 196 -5.49 -18.57 15.97
C LYS A 196 -6.40 -18.66 14.76
N ALA A 197 -6.77 -17.51 14.20
CA ALA A 197 -7.58 -17.42 13.00
C ALA A 197 -7.29 -16.11 12.27
N THR A 198 -7.37 -16.14 10.94
CA THR A 198 -7.26 -14.95 10.10
C THR A 198 -8.26 -15.04 8.95
N ASN A 199 -8.91 -13.94 8.63
CA ASN A 199 -9.81 -13.81 7.49
C ASN A 199 -9.74 -12.37 6.97
N GLY A 200 -10.26 -12.10 5.78
CA GLY A 200 -10.19 -10.77 5.21
C GLY A 200 -10.65 -10.70 3.76
N ASP A 201 -10.58 -9.51 3.19
CA ASP A 201 -10.80 -9.24 1.78
C ASP A 201 -9.75 -8.23 1.28
N THR A 202 -8.92 -8.69 0.35
CA THR A 202 -7.84 -7.90 -0.27
C THR A 202 -8.32 -6.81 -1.24
N HIS A 203 -9.64 -6.63 -1.38
CA HIS A 203 -10.29 -5.63 -2.22
C HIS A 203 -11.34 -4.77 -1.51
N LEU A 204 -11.72 -5.11 -0.28
CA LEU A 204 -12.65 -4.34 0.55
C LEU A 204 -11.88 -3.28 1.34
N ALA A 205 -12.31 -2.02 1.24
CA ALA A 205 -11.66 -0.92 1.94
C ALA A 205 -12.51 0.36 1.97
N ALA A 206 -12.04 1.37 2.71
CA ALA A 206 -12.62 2.71 2.73
C ALA A 206 -12.82 3.31 1.31
N ARG A 207 -11.95 3.00 0.35
CA ARG A 207 -12.08 3.43 -1.05
C ARG A 207 -13.36 2.88 -1.71
N THR A 208 -13.80 1.68 -1.35
CA THR A 208 -15.07 1.11 -1.83
C THR A 208 -16.23 2.00 -1.38
N SER A 209 -16.23 2.45 -0.12
CA SER A 209 -17.21 3.41 0.40
C SER A 209 -17.13 4.75 -0.34
N THR A 210 -15.93 5.30 -0.59
CA THR A 210 -15.76 6.54 -1.38
C THR A 210 -16.31 6.40 -2.80
N SER A 211 -16.07 5.26 -3.46
CA SER A 211 -16.57 5.00 -4.81
C SER A 211 -18.11 4.95 -4.85
N ARG A 212 -18.74 4.38 -3.81
CA ARG A 212 -20.19 4.34 -3.66
C ARG A 212 -20.77 5.75 -3.46
N CYS A 213 -20.15 6.57 -2.61
CA CYS A 213 -20.53 7.98 -2.43
C CYS A 213 -20.44 8.75 -3.75
N ARG A 214 -19.34 8.59 -4.50
CA ARG A 214 -19.15 9.23 -5.82
C ARG A 214 -20.26 8.84 -6.79
N THR A 215 -20.58 7.54 -6.91
CA THR A 215 -21.63 7.06 -7.80
C THR A 215 -23.01 7.59 -7.39
N THR A 216 -23.32 7.62 -6.10
CA THR A 216 -24.58 8.19 -5.60
C THR A 216 -24.67 9.69 -5.92
N PHE A 217 -23.61 10.44 -5.66
CA PHE A 217 -23.54 11.87 -5.96
C PHE A 217 -23.71 12.14 -7.47
N CYS A 218 -22.98 11.43 -8.34
CA CYS A 218 -23.12 11.57 -9.79
C CYS A 218 -24.54 11.23 -10.27
N ARG A 219 -25.18 10.20 -9.70
CA ARG A 219 -26.57 9.83 -10.02
C ARG A 219 -27.55 10.92 -9.58
N SER A 220 -27.41 11.48 -8.37
CA SER A 220 -28.27 12.57 -7.91
C SER A 220 -28.09 13.83 -8.75
N SER A 221 -26.86 14.17 -9.13
CA SER A 221 -26.60 15.35 -9.96
C SER A 221 -27.14 15.19 -11.37
N ARG A 222 -27.01 14.01 -11.99
CA ARG A 222 -27.63 13.72 -13.29
C ARG A 222 -29.16 13.78 -13.24
N ARG A 223 -29.79 13.27 -12.17
CA ARG A 223 -31.25 13.39 -11.98
C ARG A 223 -31.71 14.85 -11.88
N ARG A 224 -30.96 15.69 -11.17
CA ARG A 224 -31.26 17.13 -11.04
C ARG A 224 -30.98 17.93 -12.33
N ALA A 225 -29.97 17.53 -13.10
CA ALA A 225 -29.61 18.19 -14.35
C ALA A 225 -30.48 17.76 -15.54
N GLY A 226 -31.09 16.58 -15.49
CA GLY A 226 -32.01 16.07 -16.52
C GLY A 226 -33.50 16.34 -16.23
N SER A 227 -33.81 17.11 -15.19
CA SER A 227 -35.18 17.50 -14.80
C SER A 227 -35.53 18.94 -15.23
N THR A 228 -34.95 19.41 -16.34
CA THR A 228 -35.29 20.67 -17.03
C THR A 228 -35.83 20.37 -18.41
#